data_AF-A0A4V3GCP5-F1
#
_entry.id   AF-A0A4V3GCP5-F1
#
_cell.length_a   1.000
_cell.length_b   1.000
_cell.length_c   1.000
_cell.angle_alpha   90.00
_cell.angle_beta   90.00
_cell.angle_gamma   90.00
#
_symmetry.space_group_name_H-M   'P 1'
#
loop_
_entity.id
_entity.type
_entity.pdbx_description
1 polymer ?
#
loop_
_entity_poly.entity_id
_entity_poly.type
_entity_poly.pdbx_seq_one_letter_code
_entity_poly.pdbx_strand_id
1 'polypeptide(L)'
;MNKFKLFLKHNFINILKIEFYLFFMFILLTILFHFDNNAHQYFNNTDFPLNLNGIFALIITLFFGLFFFICLIFPFLLLLKLIFILNLKMINKKNILLLVGVALLYAGTLLSVFSLYSIKQNLNIVDKKQIK
;
A
#
# COMPACT_ATOMS: atom_id res chain seq x y z
N MET A 1 -33.39 9.58 8.26
CA MET A 1 -32.15 9.13 7.60
C MET A 1 -31.48 8.07 8.48
N ASN A 2 -31.14 6.89 7.97
CA ASN A 2 -30.55 5.80 8.76
C ASN A 2 -29.22 6.27 9.43
N LYS A 3 -29.02 5.98 10.72
CA LYS A 3 -27.82 6.39 11.50
C LYS A 3 -26.52 6.04 10.78
N PHE A 4 -26.48 4.88 10.14
CA PHE A 4 -25.32 4.42 9.36
C PHE A 4 -25.02 5.32 8.14
N LYS A 5 -26.04 5.75 7.39
CA LYS A 5 -25.86 6.65 6.23
C LYS A 5 -25.33 8.02 6.66
N LEU A 6 -25.76 8.50 7.83
CA LEU A 6 -25.32 9.78 8.38
C LEU A 6 -23.86 9.71 8.85
N PHE A 7 -23.48 8.61 9.51
CA PHE A 7 -22.09 8.32 9.87
C PHE A 7 -21.17 8.29 8.64
N LEU A 8 -21.56 7.54 7.60
CA LEU A 8 -20.78 7.46 6.35
C LEU A 8 -20.63 8.84 5.71
N LYS A 9 -21.72 9.59 5.57
CA LYS A 9 -21.68 10.93 4.95
C LYS A 9 -20.73 11.90 5.68
N HIS A 10 -20.69 11.83 7.01
CA HIS A 10 -19.82 12.69 7.83
C HIS A 10 -18.34 12.27 7.74
N ASN A 11 -18.07 10.96 7.79
CA ASN A 11 -16.71 10.44 7.87
C ASN A 11 -16.07 10.12 6.51
N PHE A 12 -16.83 10.15 5.41
CA PHE A 12 -16.36 9.74 4.09
C PHE A 12 -15.06 10.42 3.66
N ILE A 13 -14.97 11.74 3.86
CA ILE A 13 -13.77 12.52 3.49
C ILE A 13 -12.58 12.11 4.35
N ASN A 14 -12.79 11.85 5.64
CA ASN A 14 -11.72 11.44 6.55
C ASN A 14 -11.21 10.04 6.20
N ILE A 15 -12.09 9.11 5.85
CA ILE A 15 -11.72 7.77 5.37
C ILE A 15 -10.82 7.89 4.14
N LEU A 16 -11.24 8.67 3.13
CA LEU A 16 -10.45 8.85 1.91
C LEU A 16 -9.09 9.53 2.18
N LYS A 17 -9.03 10.49 3.12
CA LYS A 17 -7.76 11.12 3.53
C LYS A 17 -6.82 10.12 4.19
N ILE A 18 -7.32 9.29 5.11
CA ILE A 18 -6.51 8.25 5.78
C ILE A 18 -5.93 7.30 4.74
N GLU A 19 -6.74 6.85 3.78
CA GLU A 19 -6.28 5.99 2.69
C GLU A 19 -5.23 6.67 1.82
N PHE A 20 -5.43 7.96 1.49
CA PHE A 20 -4.45 8.74 0.77
C PHE A 20 -3.09 8.75 1.49
N TYR A 21 -3.07 9.10 2.78
CA TYR A 21 -1.82 9.12 3.55
C TYR A 21 -1.20 7.74 3.69
N LEU A 22 -2.01 6.70 3.89
CA LEU A 22 -1.56 5.33 4.05
C LEU A 22 -0.89 4.81 2.77
N PHE A 23 -1.49 5.02 1.60
CA PHE A 23 -0.89 4.64 0.31
C PHE A 23 0.35 5.46 0.00
N PHE A 24 0.29 6.78 0.23
CA PHE A 24 1.42 7.65 -0.01
C PHE A 24 2.63 7.29 0.86
N MET A 25 2.42 7.02 2.16
CA MET A 25 3.47 6.56 3.07
C MET A 25 4.12 5.26 2.59
N PHE A 26 3.32 4.28 2.17
CA PHE A 26 3.86 3.00 1.70
C PHE A 26 4.68 3.14 0.42
N ILE A 27 4.24 3.97 -0.53
CA ILE A 27 4.99 4.26 -1.74
C ILE A 27 6.33 4.92 -1.39
N LEU A 28 6.33 5.95 -0.55
CA LEU A 28 7.57 6.60 -0.10
C LEU A 28 8.51 5.63 0.59
N LEU A 29 7.98 4.80 1.49
CA LEU A 29 8.75 3.81 2.22
C LEU A 29 9.39 2.77 1.27
N THR A 30 8.64 2.36 0.24
CA THR A 30 9.14 1.47 -0.83
C THR A 30 10.26 2.12 -1.63
N ILE A 31 10.12 3.41 -1.98
CA ILE A 31 11.17 4.16 -2.69
C ILE A 31 12.44 4.26 -1.83
N LEU A 32 12.31 4.60 -0.55
CA LEU A 32 13.44 4.65 0.37
C LEU A 32 14.13 3.28 0.49
N PHE A 33 13.33 2.21 0.53
CA PHE A 33 13.87 0.86 0.57
C PHE A 33 14.69 0.51 -0.67
N HIS A 34 14.27 0.95 -1.86
CA HIS A 34 15.06 0.74 -3.09
C HIS A 34 16.46 1.35 -3.05
N PHE A 35 16.66 2.42 -2.28
CA PHE A 35 17.98 3.04 -2.14
C PHE A 35 18.86 2.36 -1.08
N ASP A 36 18.30 1.51 -0.22
CA ASP A 36 19.04 0.80 0.83
C ASP A 36 19.32 -0.66 0.43
N ASN A 37 20.33 -0.84 -0.42
CA ASN A 37 20.77 -2.17 -0.89
C ASN A 37 21.17 -3.11 0.24
N ASN A 38 21.65 -2.58 1.38
CA ASN A 38 22.08 -3.41 2.51
C ASN A 38 20.87 -4.04 3.21
N ALA A 39 19.73 -3.32 3.25
CA ALA A 39 18.50 -3.84 3.81
C ALA A 39 17.85 -4.91 2.90
N HIS A 40 18.12 -4.91 1.59
CA HIS A 40 17.54 -5.89 0.66
C HIS A 40 17.90 -7.33 1.03
N GLN A 41 19.12 -7.57 1.53
CA GLN A 41 19.58 -8.90 1.93
C GLN A 41 18.76 -9.51 3.07
N TYR A 42 18.09 -8.69 3.88
CA TYR A 42 17.24 -9.13 4.99
C TYR A 42 15.75 -9.14 4.63
N PHE A 43 15.40 -8.73 3.40
CA PHE A 43 14.01 -8.66 2.97
C PHE A 43 13.38 -10.05 2.90
N ASN A 44 12.26 -10.21 3.61
CA ASN A 44 11.49 -11.45 3.63
C ASN A 44 12.37 -12.69 3.96
N ASN A 45 13.30 -12.52 4.90
CA ASN A 45 14.12 -13.58 5.47
C ASN A 45 13.72 -13.82 6.93
N THR A 46 13.81 -15.08 7.38
CA THR A 46 13.53 -15.46 8.78
C THR A 46 14.60 -14.97 9.73
N ASP A 47 15.85 -14.89 9.26
CA ASP A 47 16.99 -14.45 10.02
C ASP A 47 17.32 -13.01 9.65
N PHE A 48 17.03 -12.08 10.57
CA PHE A 48 17.36 -10.66 10.43
C PHE A 48 18.15 -10.19 11.66
N PRO A 49 19.23 -9.42 11.46
CA PRO A 49 19.99 -8.86 12.57
C PRO A 49 19.21 -7.72 13.24
N LEU A 50 19.43 -7.52 14.55
CA LEU A 50 18.91 -6.37 15.31
C LEU A 50 19.73 -5.09 15.05
N ASN A 51 20.04 -4.81 13.79
CA ASN A 51 20.66 -3.55 13.35
C ASN A 51 19.65 -2.73 12.53
N LEU A 52 20.00 -1.48 12.20
CA LEU A 52 19.09 -0.57 11.49
C LEU A 52 18.56 -1.15 10.17
N ASN A 53 19.42 -1.81 9.38
CA ASN A 53 19.06 -2.37 8.08
C ASN A 53 18.11 -3.57 8.23
N GLY A 54 18.36 -4.45 9.21
CA GLY A 54 17.51 -5.60 9.51
C GLY A 54 16.13 -5.17 10.04
N ILE A 55 16.08 -4.18 10.93
CA ILE A 55 14.83 -3.60 11.43
C ILE A 55 14.05 -2.94 10.29
N PHE A 56 14.72 -2.18 9.43
CA PHE A 56 14.09 -1.54 8.29
C PHE A 56 13.51 -2.56 7.31
N ALA A 57 14.27 -3.61 6.97
CA ALA A 57 13.80 -4.70 6.12
C ALA A 57 12.62 -5.46 6.72
N LEU A 58 12.59 -5.67 8.04
CA LEU A 58 11.46 -6.29 8.74
C LEU A 58 10.20 -5.42 8.64
N ILE A 59 10.32 -4.12 8.88
CA ILE A 59 9.22 -3.17 8.74
C ILE A 59 8.68 -3.27 7.31
N ILE A 60 9.54 -3.18 6.30
CA ILE A 60 9.15 -3.28 4.88
C ILE A 60 8.48 -4.62 4.58
N THR A 61 8.95 -5.73 5.16
CA THR A 61 8.35 -7.06 4.98
C THR A 61 6.92 -7.12 5.53
N LEU A 62 6.70 -6.57 6.73
CA LEU A 62 5.35 -6.49 7.33
C LEU A 62 4.43 -5.61 6.49
N PHE A 63 4.91 -4.44 6.06
CA PHE A 63 4.17 -3.54 5.19
C PHE A 63 3.86 -4.19 3.84
N PHE A 64 4.83 -4.88 3.22
CA PHE A 64 4.63 -5.62 1.97
C PHE A 64 3.50 -6.64 2.10
N GLY A 65 3.52 -7.49 3.13
CA GLY A 65 2.48 -8.49 3.37
C GLY A 65 1.11 -7.85 3.58
N LEU A 66 1.02 -6.82 4.42
CA LEU A 66 -0.22 -6.10 4.68
C LEU A 66 -0.79 -5.45 3.41
N PHE A 67 0.06 -4.75 2.65
CA PHE A 67 -0.34 -4.07 1.42
C PHE A 67 -0.67 -5.02 0.28
N PHE A 68 -0.07 -6.21 0.23
CA PHE A 68 -0.48 -7.26 -0.70
C PHE A 68 -1.96 -7.63 -0.51
N PHE A 69 -2.41 -7.85 0.73
CA PHE A 69 -3.82 -8.13 1.00
C PHE A 69 -4.73 -6.93 0.76
N ILE A 70 -4.28 -5.72 1.11
CA ILE A 70 -5.01 -4.50 0.79
C ILE A 70 -5.20 -4.40 -0.73
N CYS A 71 -4.18 -4.69 -1.52
CA CYS A 71 -4.27 -4.61 -2.98
C CYS A 71 -5.32 -5.54 -3.57
N LEU A 72 -5.55 -6.72 -2.97
CA LEU A 72 -6.58 -7.65 -3.40
C LEU A 72 -8.00 -7.14 -3.07
N ILE A 73 -8.18 -6.54 -1.89
CA ILE A 73 -9.49 -6.16 -1.37
C ILE A 73 -9.92 -4.75 -1.86
N PHE A 74 -8.96 -3.85 -2.06
CA PHE A 74 -9.21 -2.45 -2.31
C PHE A 74 -10.05 -2.14 -3.56
N PRO A 75 -9.93 -2.84 -4.70
CA PRO A 75 -10.81 -2.64 -5.85
C PRO A 75 -12.30 -2.74 -5.50
N PHE A 76 -12.67 -3.71 -4.66
CA PHE A 76 -14.04 -3.88 -4.18
C PHE A 76 -14.46 -2.73 -3.26
N LEU A 77 -13.57 -2.28 -2.38
CA LEU A 77 -13.81 -1.12 -1.52
C LEU A 77 -13.97 0.17 -2.34
N LEU A 78 -13.21 0.34 -3.42
CA LEU A 78 -13.32 1.48 -4.33
C LEU A 78 -14.68 1.50 -5.03
N LEU A 79 -15.13 0.35 -5.56
CA LEU A 79 -16.47 0.20 -6.14
C LEU A 79 -17.56 0.53 -5.12
N LEU A 80 -17.44 0.03 -3.90
CA LEU A 80 -18.37 0.31 -2.82
C LEU A 80 -18.45 1.82 -2.50
N LYS A 81 -17.30 2.52 -2.46
CA LYS A 81 -17.25 3.97 -2.27
C LYS A 81 -17.91 4.74 -3.41
N LEU A 82 -17.70 4.32 -4.67
CA LEU A 82 -18.36 4.91 -5.83
C LEU A 82 -19.89 4.80 -5.68
N ILE A 83 -20.40 3.62 -5.34
CA ILE A 83 -21.83 3.38 -5.10
C ILE A 83 -22.34 4.29 -3.98
N PHE A 84 -21.61 4.44 -2.87
CA PHE A 84 -22.01 5.32 -1.78
C PHE A 84 -22.02 6.79 -2.17
N ILE A 85 -21.05 7.27 -2.94
CA ILE A 85 -21.05 8.66 -3.43
C ILE A 85 -22.29 8.94 -4.27
N LEU A 86 -22.64 8.02 -5.18
CA LEU A 86 -23.82 8.15 -6.04
C LEU A 86 -25.11 8.11 -5.20
N ASN A 87 -25.27 7.10 -4.33
CA ASN A 87 -26.48 6.89 -3.54
C ASN A 87 -26.73 7.96 -2.48
N LEU A 88 -25.67 8.55 -1.91
CA LEU A 88 -25.78 9.61 -0.90
C LEU A 88 -25.78 11.01 -1.51
N LYS A 89 -25.77 11.12 -2.85
CA LYS A 89 -25.67 12.39 -3.60
C LYS A 89 -24.51 13.25 -3.11
N MET A 90 -23.35 12.62 -2.88
CA MET A 90 -22.12 13.27 -2.39
C MET A 90 -21.17 13.67 -3.52
N ILE A 91 -21.70 13.76 -4.74
CA ILE A 91 -20.95 14.11 -5.95
C ILE A 91 -20.59 15.60 -5.87
N ASN A 92 -19.38 15.90 -5.41
CA ASN A 92 -18.81 17.23 -5.47
C ASN A 92 -17.36 17.15 -5.94
N LYS A 93 -16.83 18.24 -6.51
CA LYS A 93 -15.50 18.29 -7.12
C LYS A 93 -14.41 17.80 -6.16
N LYS A 94 -14.51 18.16 -4.87
CA LYS A 94 -13.55 17.79 -3.83
C LYS A 94 -13.54 16.27 -3.57
N ASN A 95 -14.70 15.64 -3.42
CA ASN A 95 -14.83 14.21 -3.15
C ASN A 95 -14.37 13.38 -4.35
N ILE A 96 -14.72 13.81 -5.57
CA ILE A 96 -14.28 13.15 -6.80
C ILE A 96 -12.75 13.24 -6.92
N LEU A 97 -12.17 14.43 -6.73
CA LEU A 97 -10.72 14.61 -6.82
C LEU A 97 -9.98 13.73 -5.82
N LEU A 98 -10.47 13.65 -4.58
CA LEU A 98 -9.83 12.87 -3.53
C LEU A 98 -9.97 11.37 -3.79
N LEU A 99 -11.13 10.91 -4.29
CA LEU A 99 -11.32 9.51 -4.71
C LEU A 99 -10.39 9.13 -5.88
N VAL A 100 -10.28 10.00 -6.89
CA VAL A 100 -9.37 9.79 -8.03
C VAL A 100 -7.92 9.77 -7.55
N GLY A 101 -7.52 10.68 -6.66
CA GLY A 101 -6.19 10.70 -6.05
C GLY A 101 -5.89 9.40 -5.30
N VAL A 102 -6.84 8.89 -4.52
CA VAL A 102 -6.72 7.58 -3.85
C VAL A 102 -6.60 6.44 -4.86
N ALA A 103 -7.34 6.47 -5.97
CA ALA A 103 -7.23 5.45 -7.02
C ALA A 103 -5.85 5.49 -7.73
N LEU A 104 -5.29 6.67 -7.96
CA LEU A 104 -3.94 6.83 -8.53
C LEU A 104 -2.86 6.32 -7.56
N LEU A 105 -2.98 6.67 -6.28
CA LEU A 105 -2.07 6.14 -5.25
C LEU A 105 -2.21 4.63 -5.07
N TYR A 106 -3.41 4.08 -5.23
CA TYR A 106 -3.61 2.64 -5.27
C TYR A 106 -2.86 1.99 -6.45
N ALA A 107 -2.89 2.58 -7.63
CA ALA A 107 -2.09 2.10 -8.76
C ALA A 107 -0.58 2.17 -8.47
N GLY A 108 -0.11 3.26 -7.86
CA GLY A 108 1.28 3.37 -7.39
C GLY A 108 1.64 2.30 -6.35
N THR A 109 0.70 2.01 -5.45
CA THR A 109 0.85 0.96 -4.43
C THR A 109 0.98 -0.43 -5.06
N LEU A 110 0.21 -0.74 -6.11
CA LEU A 110 0.37 -1.98 -6.87
C LEU A 110 1.80 -2.08 -7.45
N LEU A 111 2.29 -1.02 -8.09
CA LEU A 111 3.66 -0.97 -8.60
C LEU A 111 4.69 -1.18 -7.48
N SER A 112 4.50 -0.56 -6.31
CA SER A 112 5.36 -0.76 -5.15
C SER A 112 5.37 -2.22 -4.67
N VAL A 113 4.22 -2.88 -4.56
CA VAL A 113 4.12 -4.31 -4.18
C VAL A 113 4.85 -5.18 -5.21
N PHE A 114 4.59 -5.00 -6.51
CA PHE A 114 5.28 -5.77 -7.55
C PHE A 114 6.79 -5.51 -7.57
N SER A 115 7.20 -4.28 -7.28
CA SER A 115 8.60 -3.89 -7.22
C SER A 115 9.34 -4.56 -6.06
N LEU A 116 8.75 -4.56 -4.85
CA LEU A 116 9.29 -5.30 -3.70
C LEU A 116 9.36 -6.79 -3.96
N TYR A 117 8.32 -7.36 -4.59
CA TYR A 117 8.32 -8.77 -5.00
C TYR A 117 9.48 -9.10 -5.95
N SER A 118 9.78 -8.19 -6.89
CA SER A 118 10.88 -8.35 -7.85
C SER A 118 12.25 -8.35 -7.18
N ILE A 119 12.47 -7.53 -6.14
CA ILE A 119 13.72 -7.52 -5.35
C ILE A 119 13.99 -8.92 -4.79
N LYS A 120 12.97 -9.56 -4.19
CA LYS A 120 13.13 -10.90 -3.61
C LYS A 120 13.48 -11.94 -4.67
N GLN A 121 12.85 -11.90 -5.84
CA GLN A 121 13.14 -12.84 -6.92
C GLN A 121 14.57 -12.71 -7.44
N ASN A 122 15.06 -11.48 -7.61
CA ASN A 122 16.42 -11.22 -8.06
C ASN A 122 17.47 -11.78 -7.09
N LEU A 123 17.28 -11.59 -5.79
CA LEU A 123 18.16 -12.18 -4.76
C LEU A 123 18.20 -13.71 -4.86
N ASN A 124 17.04 -14.36 -4.96
CA ASN A 124 16.96 -15.82 -5.10
C ASN A 124 17.66 -16.34 -6.37
N ILE A 125 17.70 -15.56 -7.46
CA ILE A 125 18.39 -15.93 -8.70
C ILE A 125 19.90 -15.79 -8.54
N VAL A 126 20.38 -14.73 -7.89
CA VAL A 126 21.80 -14.49 -7.65
C VAL A 126 22.39 -15.58 -6.76
N ASP A 127 21.73 -15.94 -5.67
CA ASP A 127 22.19 -17.01 -4.77
C ASP A 127 22.32 -18.36 -5.50
N LYS A 128 21.34 -18.70 -6.36
CA LYS A 128 21.38 -19.93 -7.16
C LYS A 128 22.54 -19.98 -8.17
N LYS A 129 23.02 -18.83 -8.64
CA LYS A 129 24.16 -18.77 -9.58
C LYS A 129 25.51 -18.93 -8.87
N GLN A 130 25.61 -18.63 -7.58
CA GLN A 130 26.85 -18.80 -6.81
C GLN A 130 27.08 -20.24 -6.34
N ILE A 131 26.05 -21.09 -6.37
CA ILE A 131 26.10 -22.50 -5.93
C ILE A 131 26.40 -23.46 -7.11
N LYS A 132 26.52 -22.95 -8.35
CA LYS A 132 26.93 -23.71 -9.53
C LYS A 132 28.37 -23.39 -9.90
#